data_AF-A0A6J4N1E3-F1
#
_entry.id   AF-A0A6J4N1E3-F1
#
_cell.length_a   1.000
_cell.length_b   1.000
_cell.length_c   1.000
_cell.angle_alpha   90.00
_cell.angle_beta   90.00
_cell.angle_gamma   90.00
#
_symmetry.space_group_name_H-M   'P 1'
#
loop_
_entity.id
_entity.type
_entity.pdbx_description
1 polymer ?
#
loop_
_entity_poly.entity_id
_entity_poly.type
_entity_poly.pdbx_seq_one_letter_code
_entity_poly.pdbx_strand_id
1 'polypeptide(L)'
;MPNVYSVSLGSVNAFLIDTDGLTLIDTGTEGSADAILDAIREIGRRPEDLDCILVTHCHADHAGSLAELKRATGVEAHMHPLD
;
A
#
# COMPACT_ATOMS: atom_id res chain seq x y z
N MET A 1 11.58 9.72 -8.80
CA MET A 1 12.32 8.56 -9.34
C MET A 1 11.42 7.89 -10.37
N PRO A 2 11.94 7.28 -11.45
CA PRO A 2 11.09 6.43 -12.27
C PRO A 2 10.48 5.35 -11.37
N ASN A 3 9.20 5.04 -11.59
CA ASN A 3 8.51 3.88 -11.00
C ASN A 3 8.31 3.88 -9.48
N VAL A 4 8.50 5.03 -8.81
CA VAL A 4 8.16 5.19 -7.39
C VAL A 4 7.23 6.37 -7.24
N TYR A 5 6.05 6.11 -6.70
CA TYR A 5 4.94 7.06 -6.60
C TYR A 5 4.55 7.22 -5.14
N SER A 6 4.49 8.46 -4.66
CA SER A 6 3.98 8.77 -3.32
C SER A 6 2.47 8.71 -3.29
N VAL A 7 1.90 8.06 -2.28
CA VAL A 7 0.45 8.08 -2.01
C VAL A 7 0.18 9.14 -0.94
N SER A 8 -0.72 10.08 -1.23
CA SER A 8 -1.03 11.19 -0.33
C SER A 8 -1.99 10.75 0.78
N LEU A 9 -1.46 10.32 1.93
CA LEU A 9 -2.24 9.85 3.09
C LEU A 9 -2.23 10.81 4.30
N GLY A 10 -1.54 11.95 4.19
CA GLY A 10 -1.52 12.99 5.23
C GLY A 10 -0.34 12.86 6.20
N SER A 11 -0.44 12.01 7.23
CA SER A 11 0.51 11.98 8.36
C SER A 11 1.68 11.01 8.21
N VAL A 12 1.61 10.09 7.26
CA VAL A 12 2.63 9.06 7.00
C VAL A 12 3.00 9.03 5.53
N ASN A 13 4.15 8.42 5.26
CA ASN A 13 4.55 8.14 3.90
C ASN A 13 4.03 6.75 3.49
N ALA A 14 3.41 6.68 2.32
CA ALA A 14 3.11 5.43 1.64
C ALA A 14 3.53 5.55 0.18
N PHE A 15 3.93 4.43 -0.43
CA PHE A 15 4.48 4.44 -1.78
C PHE A 15 3.99 3.26 -2.62
N LEU A 16 3.83 3.50 -3.91
CA LEU A 16 3.71 2.44 -4.91
C LEU A 16 5.05 2.31 -5.65
N ILE A 17 5.52 1.08 -5.78
CA ILE A 17 6.72 0.72 -6.56
C ILE A 17 6.26 -0.13 -7.74
N ASP A 18 6.43 0.39 -8.96
CA ASP A 18 5.98 -0.26 -10.21
C ASP A 18 7.17 -0.79 -11.02
N THR A 19 7.56 -2.03 -10.77
CA THR A 19 8.69 -2.65 -11.48
C THR A 19 8.25 -3.89 -12.25
N ASP A 20 8.74 -5.08 -11.88
CA ASP A 20 8.25 -6.36 -12.44
C ASP A 20 6.88 -6.74 -11.86
N GLY A 21 6.45 -6.01 -10.83
CA GLY A 21 5.20 -6.15 -10.11
C GLY A 21 4.87 -4.86 -9.36
N LEU A 22 3.62 -4.73 -8.88
CA LEU A 22 3.20 -3.57 -8.09
C LEU A 22 3.30 -3.90 -6.60
N THR A 23 4.12 -3.13 -5.90
CA THR A 23 4.29 -3.25 -4.44
C THR A 23 3.81 -1.98 -3.76
N LEU A 24 2.99 -2.14 -2.72
CA LEU A 24 2.61 -1.06 -1.83
C LEU A 24 3.52 -1.07 -0.59
N ILE A 25 4.07 0.09 -0.24
CA ILE A 25 4.80 0.33 1.00
C ILE A 25 3.90 1.13 1.94
N ASP A 26 3.59 0.56 3.11
CA ASP A 26 2.67 1.08 4.13
C ASP A 26 1.24 1.33 3.64
N THR A 27 0.30 1.42 4.58
CA THR A 27 -1.14 1.44 4.31
C THR A 27 -1.88 2.61 4.94
N GLY A 28 -1.17 3.51 5.64
CA GLY A 28 -1.82 4.62 6.33
C GLY A 28 -2.63 4.21 7.55
N THR A 29 -3.47 5.13 8.03
CA THR A 29 -4.47 4.90 9.07
C THR A 29 -5.69 4.16 8.51
N GLU A 30 -6.57 3.66 9.38
CA GLU A 30 -7.88 3.13 9.01
C GLU A 30 -8.63 4.10 8.06
N GLY A 31 -9.29 3.55 7.04
CA GLY A 31 -9.98 4.31 5.98
C GLY A 31 -9.09 4.87 4.86
N SER A 32 -7.79 4.60 4.86
CA SER A 32 -6.87 5.01 3.78
C SER A 32 -6.94 4.14 2.52
N ALA A 33 -7.64 3.00 2.58
CA ALA A 33 -7.66 2.01 1.51
C ALA A 33 -8.14 2.59 0.17
N ASP A 34 -9.22 3.37 0.15
CA ASP A 34 -9.77 3.95 -1.08
C ASP A 34 -8.77 4.91 -1.75
N ALA A 35 -8.08 5.75 -0.97
CA ALA A 35 -7.06 6.66 -1.47
C ALA A 35 -5.87 5.90 -2.11
N ILE A 36 -5.51 4.74 -1.53
CA ILE A 36 -4.47 3.87 -2.07
C ILE A 36 -4.94 3.23 -3.39
N LEU A 37 -6.16 2.71 -3.43
CA LEU A 37 -6.73 2.09 -4.64
C LEU A 37 -6.88 3.11 -5.77
N ASP A 38 -7.20 4.36 -5.45
CA ASP A 38 -7.25 5.46 -6.41
C ASP A 38 -5.84 5.82 -6.92
N ALA A 39 -4.85 5.91 -6.04
CA ALA A 39 -3.46 6.13 -6.44
C ALA A 39 -2.93 5.02 -7.38
N ILE A 40 -3.33 3.76 -7.16
CA ILE A 40 -3.02 2.65 -8.09
C ILE A 40 -3.61 2.92 -9.48
N ARG A 41 -4.86 3.39 -9.55
CA ARG A 41 -5.52 3.72 -10.83
C ARG A 41 -4.87 4.92 -11.52
N GLU A 42 -4.45 5.93 -10.76
CA GLU A 42 -3.82 7.14 -11.28
C GLU A 42 -2.50 6.86 -12.01
N ILE A 43 -1.76 5.83 -11.59
CA ILE A 43 -0.52 5.39 -12.28
C ILE A 43 -0.79 4.44 -13.46
N GLY A 44 -2.06 4.22 -13.82
CA GLY A 44 -2.46 3.37 -14.94
C GLY A 44 -2.51 1.88 -14.63
N ARG A 45 -2.44 1.50 -13.35
CA ARG A 45 -2.54 0.12 -12.86
C ARG A 45 -3.94 -0.18 -12.34
N ARG A 46 -4.20 -1.44 -12.04
CA ARG A 46 -5.45 -1.90 -11.42
C ARG A 46 -5.15 -2.49 -10.04
N PRO A 47 -6.11 -2.44 -9.10
CA PRO A 47 -5.95 -3.07 -7.78
C PRO A 47 -5.52 -4.54 -7.84
N GLU A 48 -5.96 -5.27 -8.85
CA GLU A 48 -5.62 -6.68 -9.06
C GLU A 48 -4.18 -6.90 -9.52
N ASP A 49 -3.49 -5.82 -9.94
CA ASP A 49 -2.09 -5.90 -10.30
C ASP A 49 -1.15 -5.73 -9.09
N LEU A 50 -1.70 -5.52 -7.88
CA LEU A 50 -0.95 -5.46 -6.62
C LEU A 50 -0.46 -6.85 -6.24
N ASP A 51 0.86 -7.03 -6.17
CA ASP A 51 1.49 -8.34 -5.92
C ASP A 51 1.83 -8.57 -4.45
N CYS A 52 2.15 -7.50 -3.71
CA CYS A 52 2.32 -7.57 -2.26
C CYS A 52 2.18 -6.21 -1.59
N ILE A 53 1.98 -6.25 -0.27
CA ILE A 53 2.06 -5.10 0.63
C ILE A 53 3.25 -5.31 1.57
N LEU A 54 4.14 -4.33 1.66
CA LEU A 54 5.20 -4.30 2.66
C LEU A 54 4.86 -3.25 3.71
N VAL A 55 4.79 -3.67 4.97
CA VAL A 55 4.58 -2.77 6.11
C VAL A 55 5.92 -2.57 6.80
N THR A 56 6.29 -1.31 7.01
CA THR A 56 7.57 -0.95 7.61
C THR A 56 7.62 -1.28 9.09
N HIS A 57 6.51 -1.08 9.82
CA HIS A 57 6.34 -1.42 11.23
C HIS A 57 4.85 -1.39 11.66
N CYS A 58 4.50 -2.05 12.77
CA CYS A 58 3.10 -2.31 13.18
C CYS A 58 2.42 -1.17 13.96
N HIS A 59 2.67 0.09 13.61
CA HIS A 59 1.90 1.20 14.16
C HIS A 59 0.63 1.47 13.35
N ALA A 60 -0.42 1.94 14.02
CA ALA A 60 -1.76 2.10 13.44
C ALA A 60 -1.81 3.11 12.29
N ASP A 61 -0.86 4.03 12.23
CA ASP A 61 -0.70 5.01 11.15
C ASP A 61 0.00 4.44 9.91
N HIS A 62 0.65 3.28 10.00
CA HIS A 62 1.28 2.58 8.87
C HIS A 62 0.52 1.30 8.47
N ALA A 63 -0.12 0.60 9.41
CA ALA A 63 -0.81 -0.66 9.18
C ALA A 63 -2.35 -0.56 9.25
N GLY A 64 -2.90 0.65 9.40
CA GLY A 64 -4.31 0.87 9.75
C GLY A 64 -5.30 0.37 8.70
N SER A 65 -5.01 0.53 7.41
CA SER A 65 -5.86 0.02 6.32
C SER A 65 -5.42 -1.32 5.74
N LEU A 66 -4.47 -2.01 6.38
CA LEU A 66 -3.97 -3.30 5.88
C LEU A 66 -5.09 -4.33 5.70
N ALA A 67 -5.99 -4.45 6.67
CA ALA A 67 -7.10 -5.41 6.61
C ALA A 67 -8.10 -5.07 5.48
N GLU A 68 -8.36 -3.79 5.24
CA GLU A 68 -9.23 -3.33 4.15
C GLU A 68 -8.63 -3.67 2.78
N LEU A 69 -7.35 -3.38 2.59
CA LEU A 69 -6.63 -3.68 1.35
C LEU A 69 -6.57 -5.18 1.07
N LYS A 70 -6.27 -6.00 2.09
CA LYS A 70 -6.28 -7.46 1.93
C LYS A 70 -7.65 -8.00 1.52
N ARG A 71 -8.75 -7.42 2.02
CA ARG A 71 -10.11 -7.78 1.57
C ARG A 71 -10.40 -7.33 0.14
N ALA A 72 -9.90 -6.18 -0.26
CA ALA A 72 -10.14 -5.62 -1.59
C ALA A 72 -9.31 -6.30 -2.69
N THR A 73 -8.08 -6.72 -2.39
CA THR A 73 -7.14 -7.23 -3.40
C THR A 73 -6.83 -8.73 -3.26
N GLY A 74 -7.03 -9.31 -2.09
CA GLY A 74 -6.64 -10.69 -1.79
C GLY A 74 -5.13 -10.90 -1.63
N VAL A 75 -4.35 -9.83 -1.64
CA VAL A 75 -2.89 -9.90 -1.67
C VAL A 75 -2.27 -10.23 -0.30
N GLU A 76 -1.10 -10.84 -0.31
CA GLU A 76 -0.32 -11.06 0.91
C GLU A 76 0.40 -9.80 1.38
N ALA A 77 0.63 -9.74 2.69
CA ALA A 77 1.37 -8.67 3.33
C ALA A 77 2.58 -9.24 4.06
N HIS A 78 3.70 -8.53 3.99
CA HIS A 78 4.94 -8.91 4.65
C HIS A 78 5.42 -7.77 5.55
N MET A 79 6.02 -8.17 6.66
CA MET A 79 6.66 -7.28 7.63
C MET A 79 7.80 -8.02 8.31
N HIS A 80 8.68 -7.31 8.99
CA HIS A 80 9.73 -7.95 9.77
C HIS A 80 9.09 -8.76 10.93
N PRO A 81 9.57 -9.97 11.27
CA PRO A 81 8.96 -10.81 12.30
C PRO A 81 9.06 -10.28 13.74
N LEU A 82 9.73 -9.14 13.94
CA LEU A 82 9.83 -8.48 15.25
C LEU A 82 8.83 -7.34 15.41
N ASP A 83 8.06 -7.04 14.36
CA ASP A 83 6.95 -6.08 14.38
C ASP A 83 5.61 -6.80 14.55
#